data_AF-A0A699XLI6-F1
#
_entry.id   AF-A0A699XLI6-F1
#
_cell.length_a   1.000
_cell.length_b   1.000
_cell.length_c   1.000
_cell.angle_alpha   90.00
_cell.angle_beta   90.00
_cell.angle_gamma   90.00
#
_symmetry.space_group_name_H-M   'P 1'
#
loop_
_entity.id
_entity.type
_entity.pdbx_description
1 polymer ?
#
loop_
_entity_poly.entity_id
_entity_poly.type
_entity_poly.pdbx_seq_one_letter_code
_entity_poly.pdbx_strand_id
1 'polypeptide(L)' 'VEFSEDGTKLELDLHTSDAKRYQTSMVLFAPIRPDESKFKVAGTKLELTLAKADGQGWPVLRADDPHTGEIIQAGRAGRV' A
#
# COMPACT_ATOMS: atom_id res chain seq x y z
N VAL A 1 12.59 0.94 -0.02
CA VAL A 1 11.26 1.33 -0.51
C VAL A 1 11.42 2.61 -1.28
N GLU A 2 10.97 2.64 -2.52
CA GLU A 2 11.12 3.77 -3.42
C GLU A 2 9.77 4.06 -4.09
N PHE A 3 9.41 5.33 -4.15
CA PHE A 3 8.22 5.83 -4.84
C PHE A 3 8.65 6.42 -6.17
N SER A 4 7.93 6.15 -7.25
CA SER A 4 8.23 6.76 -8.54
C SER A 4 7.90 8.26 -8.55
N GLU A 5 8.59 9.02 -9.40
CA GLU A 5 8.42 10.49 -9.49
C GLU A 5 6.98 10.89 -9.90
N ASP A 6 6.34 10.08 -10.74
CA ASP A 6 4.95 10.26 -11.15
C ASP A 6 3.93 9.76 -10.10
N GLY A 7 4.40 9.15 -9.01
CA GLY A 7 3.58 8.71 -7.89
C GLY A 7 2.66 7.52 -8.20
N THR A 8 2.80 6.86 -9.34
CA THR A 8 1.94 5.73 -9.74
C THR A 8 2.53 4.37 -9.38
N LYS A 9 3.81 4.30 -9.01
CA LYS A 9 4.52 3.05 -8.81
C LYS A 9 5.29 3.03 -7.50
N LEU A 10 5.32 1.84 -6.89
CA LEU A 10 6.02 1.54 -5.64
C LEU A 10 6.96 0.36 -5.84
N GLU A 11 8.23 0.57 -5.49
CA GLU A 11 9.27 -0.45 -5.48
C GLU A 11 9.63 -0.81 -4.04
N LEU A 12 9.47 -2.10 -3.71
CA LEU A 12 9.78 -2.67 -2.42
C LEU A 12 10.98 -3.59 -2.56
N ASP A 13 12.04 -3.27 -1.82
CA ASP A 13 13.21 -4.12 -1.64
C ASP A 13 13.49 -4.21 -0.14
N LEU A 14 13.19 -5.37 0.45
CA LEU A 14 13.26 -5.60 1.89
C LEU A 14 14.23 -6.75 2.18
N HIS A 15 15.24 -6.45 2.99
CA HIS A 15 16.15 -7.44 3.55
C HIS A 15 15.70 -7.80 4.96
N THR A 16 15.37 -9.06 5.20
CA THR A 16 14.92 -9.54 6.50
C THR A 16 16.09 -10.12 7.31
N SER A 17 15.92 -10.19 8.63
CA SER A 17 16.96 -10.66 9.56
C SER A 17 17.34 -12.13 9.36
N ASP A 18 16.48 -12.93 8.73
CA ASP A 18 16.75 -14.33 8.35
C ASP A 18 17.43 -14.46 6.97
N ALA A 19 18.07 -13.38 6.50
CA ALA A 19 18.80 -13.29 5.24
C ALA A 19 17.94 -13.57 3.99
N LYS A 20 16.62 -13.42 4.10
CA LYS A 20 15.73 -13.44 2.93
C LYS A 20 15.59 -12.04 2.35
N ARG A 21 15.29 -12.00 1.06
CA ARG A 21 15.01 -10.77 0.33
C ARG A 21 13.61 -10.86 -0.25
N TYR A 22 12.78 -9.87 0.05
CA TYR A 22 11.50 -9.69 -0.59
C TYR A 22 11.60 -8.49 -1.53
N GLN A 23 11.54 -8.75 -2.83
CA GLN A 23 11.61 -7.73 -3.87
C GLN A 23 10.32 -7.76 -4.70
N THR A 24 9.61 -6.63 -4.78
CA THR A 24 8.39 -6.52 -5.58
C THR A 24 8.18 -5.09 -6.07
N SER A 25 7.57 -4.99 -7.24
CA SER A 25 7.10 -3.75 -7.86
C SER A 25 5.58 -3.81 -7.94
N MET A 26 4.89 -2.73 -7.62
CA MET A 26 3.44 -2.62 -7.87
C MET A 26 3.06 -1.26 -8.42
N VAL A 27 2.06 -1.26 -9.30
CA VAL A 27 1.40 -0.06 -9.81
C VAL A 27 0.21 0.22 -8.89
N LEU A 28 0.15 1.43 -8.35
CA LEU A 28 -0.90 1.89 -7.46
C LEU A 28 -2.17 2.19 -8.25
N PHE A 29 -3.33 2.04 -7.59
CA PHE A 29 -4.63 2.31 -8.18
C PHE A 29 -4.74 3.73 -8.77
N ALA A 30 -4.14 4.72 -8.10
CA ALA A 30 -4.03 6.09 -8.60
C ALA A 30 -2.72 6.76 -8.10
N PRO A 31 -2.39 7.98 -8.55
CA PRO A 31 -1.17 8.67 -8.14
C PRO A 31 -1.16 9.09 -6.66
N ILE A 32 0.02 9.04 -6.04
CA ILE A 32 0.31 9.59 -4.70
C ILE A 32 1.22 10.81 -4.78
N ARG A 33 1.36 11.54 -3.67
CA ARG A 33 2.41 12.55 -3.45
C ARG A 33 3.63 11.87 -2.82
N PRO A 34 4.72 11.63 -3.58
CA PRO A 34 5.87 10.88 -3.07
C PRO A 34 6.55 11.56 -1.86
N ASP A 35 6.57 12.89 -1.86
CA ASP A 35 7.16 13.77 -0.85
C ASP A 35 6.39 13.78 0.48
N GLU A 36 5.07 13.61 0.43
CA GLU A 36 4.23 13.50 1.62
C GLU A 36 4.09 12.04 2.12
N SER A 37 4.41 11.07 1.27
CA SER A 37 4.32 9.64 1.55
C SER A 37 5.52 9.12 2.35
N LYS A 38 5.30 8.12 3.20
CA LYS A 38 6.28 7.65 4.18
C LYS A 38 6.22 6.14 4.33
N PHE A 39 7.32 5.56 4.78
CA PHE A 39 7.37 4.16 5.17
C PHE A 39 8.19 3.97 6.44
N LYS A 40 7.90 2.89 7.17
CA LYS A 40 8.64 2.47 8.35
C LYS A 40 8.77 0.97 8.37
N VAL A 41 10.00 0.47 8.38
CA VAL A 41 10.30 -0.94 8.61
C VAL A 41 10.35 -1.17 10.11
N ALA A 42 9.45 -2.00 10.63
CA ALA A 42 9.53 -2.56 11.97
C ALA A 42 10.09 -3.98 11.90
N GLY A 43 10.33 -4.62 13.05
CA GLY A 43 11.00 -5.93 13.10
C GLY A 43 10.33 -7.03 12.26
N THR A 44 8.99 -7.05 12.20
CA THR A 44 8.23 -8.10 11.50
C THR A 44 7.22 -7.55 10.49
N LYS A 45 7.16 -6.24 10.30
CA LYS A 45 6.18 -5.59 9.42
C LYS A 45 6.76 -4.35 8.77
N LEU A 46 6.22 -4.03 7.60
CA LEU A 46 6.41 -2.75 6.93
C LEU A 46 5.12 -1.94 7.08
N GLU A 47 5.24 -0.72 7.57
CA GLU A 47 4.15 0.25 7.60
C GLU A 47 4.36 1.25 6.46
N LEU A 48 3.34 1.41 5.61
CA LEU A 48 3.32 2.41 4.54
C LEU A 48 2.22 3.43 4.82
N THR A 49 2.54 4.70 4.62
CA THR A 49 1.60 5.82 4.65
C THR A 49 1.66 6.50 3.29
N LEU A 50 0.59 6.36 2.50
CA LEU A 50 0.49 6.90 1.15
C LEU A 50 -0.41 8.12 1.16
N ALA A 51 0.14 9.29 0.82
CA ALA A 51 -0.62 10.51 0.65
C ALA A 51 -1.19 10.55 -0.77
N LYS A 52 -2.51 10.40 -0.92
CA LYS A 52 -3.14 10.40 -2.25
C LYS A 52 -2.95 11.76 -2.93
N ALA A 53 -2.56 11.77 -4.20
CA ALA A 53 -2.52 13.00 -4.98
C ALA A 53 -3.92 13.43 -5.41
N ASP A 54 -4.82 12.45 -5.58
CA ASP A 54 -6.22 12.65 -5.86
C ASP A 54 -7.11 12.45 -4.61
N GLY A 55 -8.29 13.09 -4.62
CA GLY A 55 -9.29 12.90 -3.57
C GLY A 55 -10.10 11.62 -3.72
N GLN A 56 -9.67 10.68 -4.58
CA GLN A 56 -10.47 9.52 -4.95
C GLN A 56 -10.46 8.44 -3.86
N GLY A 57 -11.60 7.79 -3.67
CA GLY A 57 -11.70 6.57 -2.89
C GLY A 57 -10.97 5.43 -3.61
N TRP A 58 -10.10 4.71 -2.91
CA TRP A 58 -9.38 3.58 -3.51
C TRP A 58 -10.05 2.29 -3.03
N PRO A 59 -10.74 1.55 -3.91
CA PRO A 59 -11.36 0.28 -3.55
C PRO A 59 -10.32 -0.83 -3.36
N VAL A 60 -9.17 -0.70 -4.02
CA VAL A 60 -8.01 -1.59 -3.94
C VAL A 60 -6.71 -0.77 -3.95
N LEU A 61 -5.60 -1.38 -3.54
CA LEU A 61 -4.30 -0.71 -3.52
C LEU A 61 -3.64 -0.70 -4.91
N ARG A 62 -3.68 -1.83 -5.61
CA ARG A 62 -3.00 -2.00 -6.89
C ARG A 62 -3.96 -1.77 -8.05
N ALA A 63 -3.43 -1.26 -9.16
CA ALA A 63 -4.21 -1.02 -10.37
C ALA A 63 -4.71 -2.31 -11.04
N ASP A 64 -4.02 -3.44 -10.84
CA ASP A 64 -4.34 -4.75 -11.42
C ASP A 64 -5.20 -5.64 -10.51
N ASP A 65 -5.48 -5.19 -9.28
CA ASP A 65 -6.36 -5.93 -8.37
C ASP A 65 -7.83 -5.82 -8.83
N PRO A 66 -8.62 -6.90 -8.79
CA PRO A 66 -10.04 -6.84 -9.09
C PRO A 66 -10.76 -5.83 -8.18
N HIS A 67 -11.51 -4.89 -8.76
CA HIS A 67 -12.37 -3.96 -8.01
C HIS A 67 -13.49 -4.63 -7.20
N THR A 68 -13.59 -5.96 -7.27
CA THR A 68 -14.56 -6.80 -6.55
C THR A 68 -14.07 -7.18 -5.15
N GLY A 69 -13.14 -6.42 -4.56
CA GLY A 69 -12.61 -6.70 -3.22
C GLY A 69 -13.74 -6.96 -2.24
N GLU A 70 -13.79 -8.18 -1.69
CA GLU A 70 -14.76 -8.54 -0.66
C GLU A 70 -14.56 -7.62 0.55
N ILE A 71 -15.58 -6.84 0.91
CA ILE A 71 -15.54 -6.00 2.10
C ILE A 71 -15.76 -6.91 3.31
N ILE A 72 -14.65 -7.35 3.93
CA ILE A 72 -14.71 -8.20 5.12
C ILE A 72 -14.98 -7.33 6.35
N GLN A 73 -16.25 -7.22 6.75
CA GLN A 73 -16.64 -6.59 8.01
C GLN A 73 -16.47 -7.57 9.17
N ALA A 74 -15.34 -7.50 9.87
CA ALA A 74 -15.12 -8.25 11.10
C ALA A 74 -15.91 -7.61 12.27
N GLY A 75 -17.21 -7.86 12.35
CA GLY A 75 -18.06 -7.43 13.45
C GLY A 75 -19.46 -6.98 13.02
N ARG A 76 -20.49 -7.51 13.68
CA ARG A 76 -21.89 -7.09 13.52
C ARG A 76 -22.15 -5.91 14.45
N ALA A 77 -22.64 -4.79 13.92
CA ALA A 77 -23.13 -3.69 14.74
C ALA A 77 -24.24 -4.24 15.66
N GLY A 78 -24.07 -4.09 16.97
CA GLY A 78 -25.07 -4.53 17.95
C GLY A 78 -26.39 -3.80 17.70
N ARG A 79 -27.47 -4.55 17.47
CA ARG A 79 -28.82 -3.99 17.40
C ARG A 79 -29.29 -3.81 18.85
N VAL A 80 -29.60 -2.57 19.23
CA VAL A 80 -30.34 -2.26 20.46
C VAL A 80 -31.79 -2.73 20.36
#